data_AF-A0A7D6CMD8-F1
#
_entry.id   AF-A0A7D6CMD8-F1
#
_cell.length_a   1.000
_cell.length_b   1.000
_cell.length_c   1.000
_cell.angle_alpha   90.00
_cell.angle_beta   90.00
_cell.angle_gamma   90.00
#
_symmetry.space_group_name_H-M   'P 1'
#
loop_
_entity.id
_entity.type
_entity.pdbx_description
1 polymer ?
#
loop_
_entity_poly.entity_id
_entity_poly.type
_entity_poly.pdbx_seq_one_letter_code
_entity_poly.pdbx_strand_id
1 'polypeptide(L)'
;MAIPGYDASNVNDYTLESAGASVDVVAGVIPDEFGLAKSGREPPVDALADPVDLVALDDLKAVEAVRIALVYDPSRLPPGASPTDVAVAVETDDGWEPLESTVDLEKTTVTTVLNDRPPGSTVVAGYDDRDDANAEPTE
;
A
#
# COMPACT_ATOMS: atom_id res chain seq x y z
N MET A 1 -8.29 10.98 5.70
CA MET A 1 -8.95 10.83 7.04
C MET A 1 -7.86 11.02 8.11
N ALA A 2 -8.08 11.54 9.32
CA ALA A 2 -6.96 11.74 10.26
C ALA A 2 -6.29 10.40 10.63
N ILE A 3 -4.97 10.29 10.48
CA ILE A 3 -4.22 9.09 10.88
C ILE A 3 -4.25 9.01 12.42
N PRO A 4 -4.81 7.94 13.01
CA PRO A 4 -4.87 7.81 14.46
C PRO A 4 -3.47 7.84 15.06
N GLY A 5 -3.23 8.77 16.00
CA GLY A 5 -1.93 8.92 16.68
C GLY A 5 -1.05 10.08 16.18
N TYR A 6 -1.43 10.77 15.11
CA TYR A 6 -0.67 11.89 14.54
C TYR A 6 -1.40 13.23 14.68
N ASP A 7 -0.65 14.30 14.93
CA ASP A 7 -1.20 15.65 15.05
C ASP A 7 -1.75 16.12 13.70
N ALA A 8 -3.05 16.38 13.63
CA ALA A 8 -3.79 16.61 12.38
C ALA A 8 -3.39 17.90 11.61
N SER A 9 -2.40 18.65 12.12
CA SER A 9 -1.99 19.93 11.57
C SER A 9 -1.23 19.82 10.24
N ASN A 10 -0.73 18.63 9.86
CA ASN A 10 0.14 18.47 8.69
C ASN A 10 -0.06 17.16 7.92
N VAL A 11 -1.32 16.73 7.78
CA VAL A 11 -1.71 15.52 7.04
C VAL A 11 -2.33 15.91 5.70
N ASN A 12 -1.91 15.28 4.60
CA ASN A 12 -2.56 15.44 3.29
C ASN A 12 -3.09 14.08 2.78
N ASP A 13 -4.30 14.10 2.24
CA ASP A 13 -5.07 12.93 1.78
C ASP A 13 -5.16 12.97 0.25
N TYR A 14 -4.79 11.86 -0.39
CA TYR A 14 -4.85 11.66 -1.83
C TYR A 14 -5.63 10.41 -2.14
N THR A 15 -6.62 10.50 -3.03
CA THR A 15 -7.45 9.36 -3.41
C THR A 15 -7.55 9.25 -4.93
N LEU A 16 -7.21 8.08 -5.46
CA LEU A 16 -7.30 7.71 -6.87
C LEU A 16 -8.46 6.74 -7.10
N GLU A 17 -9.62 7.30 -7.46
CA GLU A 17 -10.87 6.55 -7.66
C GLU A 17 -10.77 5.47 -8.74
N SER A 18 -9.96 5.69 -9.79
CA SER A 18 -9.87 4.78 -10.93
C SER A 18 -9.09 3.47 -10.69
N ALA A 19 -8.39 3.36 -9.57
CA ALA A 19 -7.66 2.15 -9.14
C ALA A 19 -8.09 1.70 -7.73
N GLY A 20 -9.05 2.40 -7.10
CA GLY A 20 -9.44 2.13 -5.71
C GLY A 20 -8.27 2.30 -4.73
N ALA A 21 -7.37 3.25 -5.00
CA ALA A 21 -6.19 3.48 -4.18
C ALA A 21 -6.33 4.81 -3.41
N SER A 22 -6.02 4.81 -2.12
CA SER A 22 -5.91 6.01 -1.29
C SER A 22 -4.56 6.03 -0.59
N VAL A 23 -3.97 7.21 -0.48
CA VAL A 23 -2.74 7.46 0.25
C VAL A 23 -2.93 8.68 1.14
N ASP A 24 -2.72 8.49 2.44
CA ASP A 24 -2.60 9.59 3.39
C ASP A 24 -1.11 9.75 3.74
N VAL A 25 -0.57 10.95 3.59
CA VAL A 25 0.83 11.26 3.91
C VAL A 25 0.89 12.35 4.97
N VAL A 26 1.79 12.17 5.93
CA VAL A 26 2.12 13.14 6.98
C VAL A 26 3.57 13.54 6.77
N ALA A 27 3.79 14.78 6.32
CA ALA A 27 5.13 15.27 6.06
C ALA A 27 5.22 16.77 6.26
N GLY A 28 6.37 17.24 6.78
CA GLY A 28 6.69 18.65 6.97
C GLY A 28 6.45 19.53 5.73
N VAL A 29 6.74 18.98 4.54
CA VAL A 29 6.51 19.64 3.25
C VAL A 29 6.04 18.60 2.23
N ILE A 30 4.90 18.87 1.60
CA ILE A 30 4.30 18.05 0.55
C ILE A 30 4.23 18.91 -0.72
N PRO A 31 4.85 18.50 -1.83
CA PRO A 31 4.80 19.27 -3.07
C PRO A 31 3.42 19.15 -3.71
N ASP A 32 2.97 20.21 -4.41
CA ASP A 32 1.68 20.22 -5.12
C ASP A 32 1.59 19.15 -6.23
N GLU A 33 2.74 18.69 -6.74
CA GLU A 33 2.82 17.61 -7.73
C GLU A 33 2.69 16.21 -7.11
N PHE A 34 2.72 16.09 -5.77
CA PHE A 34 2.53 14.81 -5.11
C PHE A 34 1.10 14.33 -5.31
N GLY A 35 0.97 13.05 -5.65
CA GLY A 35 -0.32 12.45 -5.86
C GLY A 35 -0.21 11.01 -6.33
N LEU A 36 -1.36 10.48 -6.76
CA LEU A 36 -1.49 9.12 -7.22
C LEU A 36 -1.76 9.10 -8.72
N ALA A 37 -0.99 8.30 -9.45
CA ALA A 37 -1.18 8.06 -10.87
C ALA A 37 -1.32 6.56 -11.13
N LYS A 38 -2.08 6.17 -12.16
CA LYS A 38 -2.06 4.78 -12.60
C LYS A 38 -0.67 4.42 -13.08
N SER A 39 -0.12 3.33 -12.57
CA SER A 39 1.16 2.85 -13.05
C SER A 39 0.96 2.21 -14.42
N GLY A 40 1.87 2.50 -15.36
CA GLY A 40 1.91 1.83 -16.66
C GLY A 40 2.68 0.50 -16.63
N ARG A 41 3.11 0.07 -15.44
CA ARG A 41 3.91 -1.12 -15.23
C ARG A 41 3.05 -2.38 -15.23
N GLU A 42 3.64 -3.47 -15.68
CA GLU A 42 2.96 -4.76 -15.67
C GLU A 42 2.80 -5.22 -14.20
N PRO A 43 1.57 -5.53 -13.75
CA PRO A 43 1.36 -6.03 -12.40
C PRO A 43 2.12 -7.33 -12.18
N PRO A 44 2.59 -7.60 -10.93
CA PRO A 44 3.10 -8.93 -10.59
C PRO A 44 2.02 -9.99 -10.81
N VAL A 45 2.44 -11.25 -11.00
CA VAL A 45 1.51 -12.37 -11.27
C VAL A 45 0.49 -12.58 -10.14
N ASP A 46 0.86 -12.18 -8.93
CA ASP A 46 0.05 -12.24 -7.71
C ASP A 46 -0.73 -10.94 -7.44
N ALA A 47 -0.77 -10.00 -8.38
CA ALA A 47 -1.49 -8.73 -8.22
C ALA A 47 -3.01 -8.93 -8.26
N LEU A 48 -3.67 -8.46 -7.21
CA LEU A 48 -5.13 -8.45 -7.09
C LEU A 48 -5.74 -7.13 -7.57
N ALA A 49 -4.92 -6.10 -7.81
CA ALA A 49 -5.30 -4.78 -8.30
C ALA A 49 -4.30 -4.24 -9.34
N ASP A 50 -4.67 -3.16 -10.02
CA ASP A 50 -3.73 -2.43 -10.89
C ASP A 50 -2.68 -1.68 -10.06
N PRO A 51 -1.41 -1.67 -10.47
CA PRO A 51 -0.35 -0.95 -9.78
C PRO A 51 -0.54 0.56 -9.88
N VAL A 52 -0.12 1.27 -8.84
CA VAL A 52 -0.28 2.72 -8.67
C VAL A 52 1.07 3.36 -8.39
N ASP A 53 1.36 4.44 -9.08
CA ASP A 53 2.56 5.26 -8.88
C ASP A 53 2.28 6.44 -7.94
N LEU A 54 3.17 6.60 -6.97
CA LEU A 54 3.33 7.74 -6.08
C LEU A 54 4.16 8.80 -6.79
N VAL A 55 3.49 9.81 -7.33
CA VAL A 55 4.15 10.91 -8.05
C VAL A 55 4.83 11.84 -7.03
N ALA A 56 6.03 12.32 -7.36
CA ALA A 56 6.81 13.25 -6.53
C ALA A 56 7.09 12.75 -5.09
N LEU A 57 7.21 11.43 -4.90
CA LEU A 57 7.57 10.83 -3.60
C LEU A 57 8.93 11.33 -3.11
N ASP A 58 9.91 11.46 -3.99
CA ASP A 58 11.29 11.87 -3.64
C ASP A 58 11.38 13.34 -3.20
N ASP A 59 10.40 14.16 -3.59
CA ASP A 59 10.31 15.57 -3.24
C ASP A 59 9.65 15.81 -1.88
N LEU A 60 9.06 14.79 -1.26
CA LEU A 60 8.53 14.87 0.11
C LEU A 60 9.67 15.15 1.11
N LYS A 61 9.43 16.08 2.04
CA LYS A 61 10.42 16.41 3.09
C LYS A 61 9.84 16.27 4.47
N ALA A 62 10.67 15.75 5.37
CA ALA A 62 10.31 15.45 6.76
C ALA A 62 9.05 14.59 6.84
N VAL A 63 9.07 13.44 6.13
CA VAL A 63 8.01 12.44 6.20
C VAL A 63 7.98 11.84 7.60
N GLU A 64 6.81 11.84 8.22
CA GLU A 64 6.57 11.25 9.54
C GLU A 64 5.77 9.95 9.43
N ALA A 65 4.83 9.89 8.49
CA ALA A 65 4.05 8.69 8.23
C ALA A 65 3.47 8.68 6.82
N VAL A 66 3.35 7.49 6.24
CA VAL A 66 2.66 7.24 4.97
C VAL A 66 1.72 6.07 5.17
N ARG A 67 0.43 6.29 4.93
CA ARG A 67 -0.59 5.25 4.92
C ARG A 67 -1.05 5.03 3.50
N ILE A 68 -1.07 3.78 3.06
CA ILE A 68 -1.47 3.39 1.71
C ILE A 68 -2.59 2.36 1.86
N ALA A 69 -3.73 2.64 1.25
CA ALA A 69 -4.90 1.77 1.23
C ALA A 69 -5.24 1.42 -0.21
N LEU A 70 -5.26 0.13 -0.54
CA LEU A 70 -5.55 -0.38 -1.87
C LEU A 70 -6.73 -1.34 -1.82
N VAL A 71 -7.72 -1.10 -2.67
CA VAL A 71 -8.83 -2.04 -2.89
C VAL A 71 -8.31 -3.21 -3.72
N TYR A 72 -8.61 -4.43 -3.30
CA TYR A 72 -8.24 -5.65 -4.02
C TYR A 72 -9.50 -6.41 -4.46
N ASP A 73 -9.40 -7.14 -5.57
CA ASP A 73 -10.50 -8.00 -6.04
C ASP A 73 -10.33 -9.42 -5.47
N PRO A 74 -11.17 -9.85 -4.50
CA PRO A 74 -11.06 -11.18 -3.91
C PRO A 74 -11.37 -12.31 -4.91
N SER A 75 -11.99 -12.01 -6.05
CA SER A 75 -12.26 -13.00 -7.11
C SER A 75 -10.99 -13.35 -7.90
N ARG A 76 -9.94 -12.53 -7.80
CA ARG A 76 -8.61 -12.79 -8.37
C ARG A 76 -7.73 -13.66 -7.48
N LEU A 77 -8.14 -13.92 -6.24
CA LEU A 77 -7.38 -14.77 -5.33
C LEU A 77 -7.30 -16.21 -5.84
N PRO A 78 -6.13 -16.87 -5.70
CA PRO A 78 -5.99 -18.25 -6.11
C PRO A 78 -6.88 -19.18 -5.26
N PRO A 79 -7.33 -20.31 -5.82
CA PRO A 79 -8.16 -21.26 -5.09
C PRO A 79 -7.37 -21.86 -3.92
N GLY A 80 -7.82 -21.60 -2.69
CA GLY A 80 -7.14 -22.01 -1.46
C GLY A 80 -6.45 -20.89 -0.70
N ALA A 81 -6.32 -19.70 -1.28
CA ALA A 81 -5.84 -18.51 -0.58
C ALA A 81 -6.85 -18.02 0.45
N SER A 82 -6.37 -17.58 1.62
CA SER A 82 -7.24 -16.87 2.55
C SER A 82 -7.51 -15.47 2.01
N PRO A 83 -8.72 -14.93 2.19
CA PRO A 83 -9.02 -13.55 1.79
C PRO A 83 -8.23 -12.50 2.61
N THR A 84 -7.50 -12.94 3.63
CA THR A 84 -6.58 -12.16 4.47
C THR A 84 -5.11 -12.27 4.05
N ASP A 85 -4.74 -13.20 3.17
CA ASP A 85 -3.39 -13.35 2.60
C ASP A 85 -3.15 -12.28 1.52
N VAL A 86 -3.36 -11.02 1.86
CA VAL A 86 -3.22 -9.88 0.95
C VAL A 86 -2.35 -8.82 1.60
N ALA A 87 -1.31 -8.39 0.89
CA ALA A 87 -0.43 -7.32 1.35
C ALA A 87 -0.28 -6.23 0.29
N VAL A 88 0.09 -5.03 0.74
CA VAL A 88 0.60 -4.00 -0.15
C VAL A 88 2.03 -4.36 -0.51
N ALA A 89 2.30 -4.62 -1.79
CA ALA A 89 3.63 -4.77 -2.31
C ALA A 89 4.12 -3.46 -2.92
N VAL A 90 5.40 -3.16 -2.72
CA VAL A 90 6.09 -2.01 -3.29
C VAL A 90 7.17 -2.49 -4.24
N GLU A 91 7.30 -1.84 -5.39
CA GLU A 91 8.37 -2.14 -6.33
C GLU A 91 9.69 -1.53 -5.84
N THR A 92 10.69 -2.37 -5.61
CA THR A 92 12.08 -2.00 -5.31
C THR A 92 13.00 -2.51 -6.42
N ASP A 93 14.29 -2.12 -6.40
CA ASP A 93 15.29 -2.59 -7.38
C ASP A 93 15.45 -4.13 -7.43
N ASP A 94 15.11 -4.83 -6.34
CA ASP A 94 15.21 -6.30 -6.24
C ASP A 94 13.91 -7.01 -6.67
N GLY A 95 12.81 -6.26 -6.79
CA GLY A 95 11.50 -6.79 -7.19
C GLY A 95 10.35 -6.19 -6.37
N TRP A 96 9.23 -6.91 -6.30
CA TRP A 96 8.10 -6.51 -5.47
C TRP A 96 8.27 -7.02 -4.05
N GLU A 97 8.45 -6.10 -3.10
CA GLU A 97 8.58 -6.43 -1.68
C GLU A 97 7.25 -6.17 -0.96
N PRO A 98 6.65 -7.18 -0.30
CA PRO A 98 5.40 -6.97 0.39
C PRO A 98 5.64 -6.36 1.78
N LEU A 99 4.85 -5.34 2.10
CA LEU A 99 4.92 -4.55 3.32
C LEU A 99 3.96 -5.08 4.39
N GLU A 100 4.27 -4.82 5.65
CA GLU A 100 3.37 -5.12 6.75
C GLU A 100 2.04 -4.37 6.55
N SER A 101 0.98 -5.14 6.35
CA SER A 101 -0.31 -4.64 5.90
C SER A 101 -1.43 -5.26 6.72
N THR A 102 -2.54 -4.53 6.85
CA THR A 102 -3.77 -4.97 7.49
C THR A 102 -4.88 -5.05 6.46
N VAL A 103 -5.50 -6.22 6.36
CA VAL A 103 -6.60 -6.47 5.44
C VAL A 103 -7.94 -6.18 6.12
N ASP A 104 -8.76 -5.38 5.45
CA ASP A 104 -10.14 -5.10 5.80
C ASP A 104 -11.07 -5.88 4.86
N LEU A 105 -11.63 -6.98 5.36
CA LEU A 105 -12.52 -7.87 4.60
C LEU A 105 -13.89 -7.23 4.30
N GLU A 106 -14.34 -6.28 5.13
CA GLU A 106 -15.63 -5.61 4.93
C GLU A 106 -15.57 -4.66 3.73
N LYS A 107 -14.42 -4.00 3.54
CA LYS A 107 -14.16 -3.06 2.45
C LYS A 107 -13.32 -3.64 1.33
N THR A 108 -12.92 -4.90 1.42
CA THR A 108 -11.98 -5.54 0.48
C THR A 108 -10.77 -4.65 0.20
N THR A 109 -10.21 -4.08 1.27
CA THR A 109 -9.14 -3.08 1.20
C THR A 109 -7.98 -3.53 2.06
N VAL A 110 -6.76 -3.51 1.51
CA VAL A 110 -5.53 -3.73 2.26
C VAL A 110 -4.89 -2.39 2.57
N THR A 111 -4.49 -2.17 3.82
CA THR A 111 -3.88 -0.93 4.29
C THR A 111 -2.50 -1.22 4.88
N THR A 112 -1.47 -0.51 4.41
CA THR A 112 -0.15 -0.49 5.07
C THR A 112 0.11 0.88 5.66
N VAL A 113 0.88 0.92 6.75
CA VAL A 113 1.32 2.16 7.41
C VAL A 113 2.83 2.09 7.57
N LEU A 114 3.51 3.02 6.93
CA LEU A 114 4.95 3.23 7.06
C LEU A 114 5.21 4.45 7.93
N ASN A 115 6.22 4.38 8.78
CA ASN A 115 6.69 5.52 9.59
C ASN A 115 7.77 6.35 8.87
N ASP A 116 8.02 6.05 7.60
CA ASP A 116 8.98 6.74 6.74
C ASP A 116 8.51 6.60 5.28
N ARG A 117 9.32 7.06 4.32
CA ARG A 117 9.00 6.91 2.89
C ARG A 117 9.04 5.43 2.47
N PRO A 118 8.12 4.99 1.61
CA PRO A 118 8.21 3.66 1.02
C PRO A 118 9.52 3.53 0.21
N PRO A 119 10.12 2.32 0.17
CA PRO A 119 11.37 2.07 -0.53
C PRO A 119 11.24 2.23 -2.06
N GLY A 120 10.01 2.25 -2.57
CA GLY A 120 9.70 2.44 -3.98
C GLY A 120 8.50 3.36 -4.20
N SER A 121 8.39 3.86 -5.43
CA SER A 121 7.32 4.77 -5.85
C SER A 121 6.10 4.05 -6.40
N THR A 122 6.19 2.77 -6.75
CA THR A 122 5.04 2.01 -7.26
C THR A 122 4.56 1.01 -6.22
N VAL A 123 3.26 0.99 -5.98
CA VAL A 123 2.60 0.08 -5.01
C VAL A 123 1.46 -0.68 -5.66
N VAL A 124 1.19 -1.89 -5.19
CA VAL A 124 0.13 -2.77 -5.69
C VAL A 124 -0.42 -3.64 -4.57
N ALA A 125 -1.71 -3.98 -4.63
CA ALA A 125 -2.27 -5.01 -3.76
C ALA A 125 -1.96 -6.38 -4.36
N GLY A 126 -1.20 -7.20 -3.64
CA GLY A 126 -0.80 -8.54 -4.05
C GLY A 126 -1.22 -9.60 -3.03
N TYR A 127 -1.38 -10.82 -3.51
CA TYR A 127 -1.44 -11.99 -2.63
C TYR A 127 -0.10 -12.14 -1.90
N ASP A 128 -0.15 -12.32 -0.58
CA ASP A 128 1.03 -12.54 0.26
C ASP A 128 0.92 -13.95 0.86
N ASP A 129 1.79 -14.86 0.41
CA ASP A 129 1.82 -16.24 0.88
C ASP A 129 2.63 -16.44 2.16
N ARG A 130 3.14 -15.36 2.77
CA ARG A 130 4.08 -15.44 3.89
C ARG A 130 3.41 -15.75 5.23
N ASP A 131 2.08 -15.72 5.30
CA ASP A 131 1.32 -16.10 6.50
C ASP A 131 1.49 -17.60 6.85
N ASP A 132 1.89 -18.45 5.88
CA ASP A 132 2.22 -19.86 6.16
C ASP A 132 3.54 -20.03 6.94
N ALA A 133 4.39 -19.00 7.01
CA ALA A 133 5.71 -19.08 7.67
C ALA A 133 5.73 -18.63 9.14
N ASN A 134 4.65 -18.05 9.68
CA ASN A 134 4.57 -17.61 11.08
C ASN A 134 3.66 -18.48 11.97
N ALA A 135 3.28 -19.67 11.50
CA ALA A 135 2.82 -20.72 12.40
C ALA A 135 4.03 -21.22 13.21
N GLU A 136 4.32 -20.51 14.31
CA GLU A 136 5.28 -20.93 15.33
C GLU A 136 5.06 -22.43 15.63
N PRO A 137 6.06 -23.31 15.44
CA PRO A 137 5.95 -24.66 15.96
C PRO A 137 5.99 -24.52 17.48
N THR A 138 4.82 -24.51 18.11
CA THR A 138 4.75 -24.63 19.57
C THR A 138 5.04 -26.11 19.89
N GLU A 139 6.29 -26.39 20.26
CA GLU A 139 6.77 -27.68 20.78
C GLU A 139 6.01 -28.15 22.03
#